data_AF-A0A7X0DNT4-F1
#
_entry.id   AF-A0A7X0DNT4-F1
#
_cell.length_a   1.000
_cell.length_b   1.000
_cell.length_c   1.000
_cell.angle_alpha   90.00
_cell.angle_beta   90.00
_cell.angle_gamma   90.00
#
_symmetry.space_group_name_H-M   'P 1'
#
loop_
_entity.id
_entity.type
_entity.pdbx_description
1 polymer ?
#
loop_
_entity_poly.entity_id
_entity_poly.type
_entity_poly.pdbx_seq_one_letter_code
_entity_poly.pdbx_strand_id
1 'polypeptide(L)'
;MTKVSTWILIASLGCNAFMGAAIATHLLREPPVPPPFGKMLEEMADTLPPEDARLMRQAIAANGILMSRERHEEQFQKLREAVAADPFDITAFVAAEAQLRQRQTAMGDIMLDIVPRLSPEGRKRLSEFRPPRGPGGPRGPGGPGPGPGGPGEPKPR
;
A
#
# COMPACT_ATOMS: atom_id res chain seq x y z
N MET A 1 -13.03 46.46 -33.24
CA MET A 1 -13.67 45.39 -32.43
C MET A 1 -12.61 44.45 -31.83
N THR A 2 -11.76 44.92 -30.91
CA THR A 2 -10.58 44.14 -30.44
C THR A 2 -10.59 43.86 -28.93
N LYS A 3 -11.06 44.81 -28.11
CA LYS A 3 -11.04 44.68 -26.63
C LYS A 3 -11.93 43.54 -26.10
N VAL A 4 -13.12 43.36 -26.66
CA VAL A 4 -14.05 42.28 -26.24
C VAL A 4 -13.48 40.89 -26.52
N SER A 5 -12.78 40.73 -27.66
CA SER A 5 -12.11 39.46 -28.00
C SER A 5 -10.96 39.17 -27.04
N THR A 6 -10.16 40.18 -26.67
CA THR A 6 -9.09 40.03 -25.67
C THR A 6 -9.63 39.59 -24.30
N TRP A 7 -10.74 40.18 -23.84
CA TRP A 7 -11.37 39.78 -22.57
C TRP A 7 -11.94 38.37 -22.61
N ILE A 8 -12.53 37.96 -23.73
CA ILE A 8 -13.02 36.58 -23.93
C ILE A 8 -11.85 35.58 -23.93
N LEU A 9 -10.72 35.92 -24.57
CA LEU A 9 -9.53 35.07 -24.58
C LEU A 9 -8.92 34.92 -23.18
N ILE A 10 -8.83 36.01 -22.41
CA ILE A 10 -8.33 35.96 -21.03
C ILE A 10 -9.26 35.12 -20.14
N ALA A 11 -10.58 35.31 -20.28
CA ALA A 11 -11.56 34.52 -19.52
C ALA A 11 -11.51 33.02 -19.89
N SER A 12 -11.36 32.70 -21.17
CA SER A 12 -11.21 31.31 -21.65
C SER A 12 -9.91 30.68 -21.14
N LEU A 13 -8.80 31.43 -21.16
CA LEU A 13 -7.52 30.94 -20.66
C LEU A 13 -7.58 30.67 -19.14
N GLY A 14 -8.18 31.57 -18.37
CA GLY A 14 -8.38 31.39 -16.93
C GLY A 14 -9.27 30.18 -16.61
N CYS A 15 -10.34 29.96 -17.37
CA CYS A 15 -11.23 28.81 -17.21
C CYS A 15 -10.50 27.49 -17.51
N ASN A 16 -9.71 27.44 -18.59
CA ASN A 16 -8.93 26.25 -18.93
C ASN A 16 -7.83 25.97 -17.89
N ALA A 17 -7.15 27.01 -17.39
CA ALA A 17 -6.16 26.86 -16.33
C ALA A 17 -6.80 26.38 -15.01
N PHE A 18 -7.98 26.89 -14.67
CA PHE A 18 -8.73 26.46 -13.49
C PHE A 18 -9.21 25.01 -13.61
N MET A 19 -9.77 24.61 -14.76
CA MET A 19 -10.14 23.22 -15.02
C MET A 19 -8.92 22.29 -14.98
N GLY A 20 -7.79 22.71 -15.58
CA GLY A 20 -6.53 21.99 -15.51
C GLY A 20 -6.05 21.82 -14.08
N ALA A 21 -6.10 22.87 -13.26
CA ALA A 21 -5.72 22.82 -11.85
C ALA A 21 -6.70 22.00 -10.99
N ALA A 22 -8.00 22.05 -11.26
CA ALA A 22 -9.01 21.27 -10.56
C ALA A 22 -8.88 19.77 -10.87
N ILE A 23 -8.65 19.43 -12.13
CA ILE A 23 -8.40 18.04 -12.57
C ILE A 23 -7.06 17.55 -12.04
N ALA A 24 -6.01 18.37 -12.11
CA ALA A 24 -4.71 18.09 -11.54
C ALA A 24 -4.83 17.86 -10.03
N THR A 25 -5.48 18.72 -9.26
CA THR A 25 -5.65 18.51 -7.81
C THR A 25 -6.48 17.28 -7.47
N HIS A 26 -7.41 16.87 -8.33
CA HIS A 26 -8.20 15.66 -8.12
C HIS A 26 -7.48 14.36 -8.56
N LEU A 27 -6.57 14.44 -9.54
CA LEU A 27 -5.70 13.34 -10.00
C LEU A 27 -4.41 13.20 -9.18
N LEU A 28 -3.85 14.32 -8.72
CA LEU A 28 -2.71 14.42 -7.80
C LEU A 28 -3.15 14.35 -6.34
N ARG A 29 -4.43 14.06 -6.05
CA ARG A 29 -4.85 13.72 -4.70
C ARG A 29 -4.14 12.43 -4.34
N GLU A 30 -3.02 12.56 -3.63
CA GLU A 30 -2.15 11.44 -3.30
C GLU A 30 -3.01 10.35 -2.63
N PRO A 31 -3.03 9.13 -3.19
CA PRO A 31 -3.67 8.03 -2.50
C PRO A 31 -3.03 7.93 -1.10
N PRO A 32 -3.81 7.67 -0.04
CA PRO A 32 -3.26 7.53 1.30
C PRO A 32 -2.12 6.53 1.24
N VAL A 33 -0.92 6.99 1.60
CA VAL A 33 0.31 6.19 1.53
C VAL A 33 0.06 4.87 2.25
N PRO A 34 0.19 3.71 1.59
CA PRO A 34 -0.04 2.43 2.23
C PRO A 34 0.84 2.34 3.48
N PRO A 35 0.35 1.74 4.58
CA PRO A 35 1.11 1.65 5.81
C PRO A 35 2.46 0.98 5.54
N PRO A 36 3.54 1.41 6.24
CA PRO A 36 4.84 0.78 6.08
C PRO A 36 4.72 -0.72 6.34
N PHE A 37 5.38 -1.55 5.54
CA PHE A 37 5.33 -3.00 5.68
C PHE A 37 5.64 -3.49 7.10
N GLY A 38 6.54 -2.81 7.83
CA GLY A 38 6.79 -3.11 9.25
C GLY A 38 5.55 -2.98 10.14
N LYS A 39 4.68 -1.99 9.90
CA LYS A 39 3.40 -1.87 10.63
C LYS A 39 2.42 -2.99 10.28
N MET A 40 2.36 -3.40 9.01
CA MET A 40 1.50 -4.50 8.59
C MET A 40 1.93 -5.83 9.25
N LEU A 41 3.25 -6.07 9.36
CA LEU A 41 3.77 -7.22 10.09
C LEU A 41 3.48 -7.12 11.60
N GLU A 42 3.60 -5.94 12.20
CA GLU A 42 3.25 -5.75 13.62
C GLU A 42 1.76 -6.04 13.89
N GLU A 43 0.86 -5.52 13.05
CA GLU A 43 -0.58 -5.81 13.12
C GLU A 43 -0.87 -7.31 12.94
N MET A 44 -0.12 -7.98 12.07
CA MET A 44 -0.23 -9.42 11.88
C MET A 44 0.26 -10.19 13.11
N ALA A 45 1.35 -9.75 13.75
CA ALA A 45 1.84 -10.33 15.00
C ALA A 45 0.83 -10.19 16.14
N ASP A 46 0.06 -9.09 16.19
CA ASP A 46 -0.99 -8.89 17.20
C ASP A 46 -2.18 -9.85 17.04
N THR A 47 -2.37 -10.44 15.85
CA THR A 47 -3.41 -11.45 15.61
C THR A 47 -2.97 -12.89 15.93
N LEU A 48 -1.68 -13.10 16.18
CA LEU A 48 -1.08 -14.41 16.47
C LEU A 48 -1.13 -14.77 17.97
N PRO A 49 -1.06 -16.07 18.31
CA PRO A 49 -0.84 -16.51 19.68
C PRO A 49 0.44 -15.88 20.29
N PRO A 50 0.52 -15.68 21.61
CA PRO A 50 1.62 -14.92 22.24
C PRO A 50 3.04 -15.44 21.96
N GLU A 51 3.19 -16.78 21.90
CA GLU A 51 4.45 -17.46 21.55
C GLU A 51 4.87 -17.16 20.11
N ASP A 52 3.92 -17.27 19.18
CA ASP A 52 4.10 -17.06 17.74
C ASP A 52 4.36 -15.57 17.43
N ALA A 53 3.62 -14.67 18.09
CA ALA A 53 3.82 -13.23 18.02
C ALA A 53 5.24 -12.82 18.44
N ARG A 54 5.80 -13.49 19.47
CA ARG A 54 7.18 -13.24 19.93
C ARG A 54 8.22 -13.61 18.88
N LEU A 55 8.06 -14.77 18.22
CA LEU A 55 8.94 -15.19 17.12
C LEU A 55 8.87 -14.19 15.97
N MET A 56 7.67 -13.73 15.64
CA MET A 56 7.46 -12.79 14.56
C MET A 56 8.05 -11.42 14.87
N ARG A 57 7.85 -10.88 16.08
CA ARG A 57 8.46 -9.61 16.52
C ARG A 57 9.99 -9.67 16.55
N GLN A 58 10.58 -10.81 16.95
CA GLN A 58 12.04 -10.97 16.90
C GLN A 58 12.59 -10.90 15.48
N ALA A 59 11.91 -11.54 14.53
CA ALA A 59 12.32 -11.50 13.13
C ALA A 59 12.11 -10.11 12.49
N ILE A 60 11.05 -9.39 12.88
CA ILE A 60 10.85 -7.98 12.49
C ILE A 60 11.98 -7.12 13.05
N ALA A 61 12.31 -7.25 14.33
CA ALA A 61 13.38 -6.47 14.97
C ALA A 61 14.75 -6.71 14.31
N ALA A 62 15.06 -7.96 13.96
CA ALA A 62 16.29 -8.33 13.26
C ALA A 62 16.39 -7.68 11.85
N ASN A 63 15.25 -7.39 11.21
CA ASN A 63 15.17 -6.84 9.86
C ASN A 63 14.62 -5.40 9.82
N GLY A 64 14.49 -4.75 10.98
CA GLY A 64 13.78 -3.47 11.13
C GLY A 64 14.35 -2.35 10.27
N ILE A 65 15.67 -2.35 10.04
CA ILE A 65 16.34 -1.37 9.17
C ILE A 65 15.86 -1.50 7.72
N LEU A 66 15.79 -2.74 7.21
CA LEU A 66 15.30 -3.03 5.85
C LEU A 66 13.80 -2.79 5.71
N MET A 67 13.05 -2.88 6.81
CA MET A 67 11.59 -2.68 6.86
C MET A 67 11.19 -1.23 7.14
N SER A 68 12.15 -0.35 7.46
CA SER A 68 11.90 1.04 7.84
C SER A 68 11.21 1.84 6.73
N ARG A 69 10.45 2.85 7.17
CA ARG A 69 9.74 3.78 6.27
C ARG A 69 10.72 4.72 5.58
N GLU A 70 11.74 5.22 6.29
CA GLU A 70 12.73 6.11 5.67
C GLU A 70 13.45 5.42 4.52
N ARG A 71 13.91 4.17 4.70
CA ARG A 71 14.53 3.40 3.61
C ARG A 71 13.60 3.19 2.42
N HIS A 72 12.32 2.99 2.68
CA HIS A 72 11.33 2.81 1.62
C HIS A 72 11.15 4.09 0.81
N GLU A 73 11.00 5.23 1.49
CA GLU A 73 10.86 6.54 0.86
C GLU A 73 12.13 6.93 0.10
N GLU A 74 13.32 6.72 0.67
CA GLU A 74 14.61 6.93 0.00
C GLU A 74 14.76 6.10 -1.27
N GLN A 75 14.36 4.82 -1.25
CA GLN A 75 14.44 3.93 -2.41
C GLN A 75 13.48 4.36 -3.53
N PHE A 76 12.25 4.74 -3.17
CA PHE A 76 11.28 5.28 -4.13
C PHE A 76 11.74 6.63 -4.69
N GLN A 77 12.39 7.45 -3.88
CA GLN A 77 12.92 8.73 -4.32
C GLN A 77 14.03 8.53 -5.37
N LYS A 78 14.96 7.61 -5.14
CA LYS A 78 15.99 7.26 -6.14
C LYS A 78 15.41 6.72 -7.44
N LEU A 79 14.34 5.93 -7.36
CA LEU A 79 13.64 5.44 -8.54
C LEU A 79 12.99 6.59 -9.32
N ARG A 80 12.34 7.53 -8.63
CA ARG A 80 11.75 8.73 -9.25
C ARG A 80 12.81 9.60 -9.90
N GLU A 81 13.94 9.82 -9.23
CA GLU A 81 15.06 10.59 -9.76
C GLU A 81 15.64 9.96 -11.03
N ALA A 82 15.82 8.63 -11.05
CA ALA A 82 16.30 7.92 -12.25
C ALA A 82 15.32 8.02 -13.42
N VAL A 83 14.01 7.98 -13.16
CA VAL A 83 12.96 8.12 -14.20
C VAL A 83 12.85 9.56 -14.70
N ALA A 84 13.06 10.55 -13.82
CA ALA A 84 12.99 11.97 -14.16
C ALA A 84 14.28 12.52 -14.79
N ALA A 85 15.36 11.74 -14.84
CA ALA A 85 16.62 12.14 -15.45
C ALA A 85 16.45 12.33 -16.97
N ASP A 86 17.02 13.43 -17.48
CA ASP A 86 17.14 13.71 -18.91
C ASP A 86 18.62 13.97 -19.26
N PRO A 87 19.28 13.08 -20.03
CA PRO A 87 18.75 11.85 -20.60
C PRO A 87 18.45 10.77 -19.55
N PHE A 88 17.56 9.84 -19.88
CA PHE A 88 17.18 8.74 -18.99
C PHE A 88 18.39 7.88 -18.59
N ASP A 89 18.61 7.74 -17.28
CA ASP A 89 19.70 6.95 -16.73
C ASP A 89 19.26 5.52 -16.43
N ILE A 90 19.44 4.64 -17.44
CA ILE A 90 19.13 3.21 -17.35
C ILE A 90 19.91 2.54 -16.20
N THR A 91 21.15 2.96 -15.96
CA THR A 91 22.02 2.31 -14.96
C THR A 91 21.57 2.66 -13.55
N ALA A 92 21.21 3.93 -13.31
CA ALA A 92 20.60 4.36 -12.05
C ALA A 92 19.25 3.69 -11.81
N PHE A 93 18.42 3.54 -12.85
CA PHE A 93 17.13 2.85 -12.74
C PHE A 93 17.30 1.38 -12.34
N VAL A 94 18.18 0.64 -13.01
CA VAL A 94 18.45 -0.78 -12.70
C VAL A 94 19.03 -0.94 -11.29
N ALA A 95 19.92 -0.03 -10.87
CA ALA A 95 20.47 -0.06 -9.52
C ALA A 95 19.40 0.19 -8.44
N ALA A 96 18.51 1.16 -8.66
CA ALA A 96 17.39 1.44 -7.76
C ALA A 96 16.42 0.24 -7.69
N GLU A 97 16.10 -0.36 -8.84
CA GLU A 97 15.21 -1.53 -8.90
C GLU A 97 15.82 -2.76 -8.20
N ALA A 98 17.12 -3.00 -8.35
CA ALA A 98 17.81 -4.09 -7.64
C ALA A 98 17.70 -3.95 -6.11
N GLN A 99 17.77 -2.72 -5.59
CA GLN A 99 17.60 -2.45 -4.16
C GLN A 99 16.16 -2.71 -3.69
N LEU A 100 15.15 -2.38 -4.51
CA LEU A 100 13.76 -2.74 -4.21
C LEU A 100 13.58 -4.27 -4.20
N ARG A 101 14.14 -4.97 -5.19
CA ARG A 101 14.06 -6.43 -5.27
C ARG A 101 14.71 -7.11 -4.07
N GLN A 102 15.90 -6.67 -3.66
CA GLN A 102 16.58 -7.21 -2.48
C GLN A 102 15.71 -7.13 -1.22
N ARG A 103 14.95 -6.02 -1.05
CA ARG A 103 14.01 -5.86 0.07
C ARG A 103 12.83 -6.83 -0.03
N GLN A 104 12.29 -7.04 -1.23
CA GLN A 104 11.22 -8.03 -1.45
C GLN A 104 11.70 -9.46 -1.16
N THR A 105 12.93 -9.81 -1.57
CA THR A 105 13.53 -11.11 -1.27
C THR A 105 13.72 -11.31 0.22
N ALA A 106 14.28 -10.32 0.93
CA ALA A 106 14.44 -10.38 2.38
C ALA A 106 13.11 -10.61 3.11
N MET A 107 12.01 -10.04 2.61
CA MET A 107 10.67 -10.32 3.14
C MET A 107 10.25 -11.78 2.94
N GLY A 108 10.45 -12.32 1.74
CA GLY A 108 10.17 -13.73 1.45
C GLY A 108 10.96 -14.66 2.35
N ASP A 109 12.24 -14.36 2.57
CA ASP A 109 13.13 -15.15 3.42
C ASP A 109 12.68 -15.15 4.89
N ILE A 110 12.24 -13.99 5.41
CA ILE A 110 11.68 -13.87 6.76
C ILE A 110 10.42 -14.74 6.90
N MET A 111 9.51 -14.71 5.93
CA MET A 111 8.31 -15.55 5.96
C MET A 111 8.66 -17.03 5.87
N LEU A 112 9.64 -17.41 5.05
CA LEU A 112 10.11 -18.78 4.92
C LEU A 112 10.76 -19.30 6.21
N ASP A 113 11.42 -18.45 7.00
CA ASP A 113 11.95 -18.84 8.33
C ASP A 113 10.85 -18.96 9.40
N ILE A 114 9.91 -18.02 9.42
CA ILE A 114 8.90 -17.95 10.50
C ILE A 114 7.78 -18.97 10.30
N VAL A 115 7.22 -19.09 9.09
CA VAL A 115 6.01 -19.91 8.85
C VAL A 115 6.15 -21.38 9.29
N PRO A 116 7.28 -22.07 9.08
CA PRO A 116 7.48 -23.43 9.58
C PRO A 116 7.50 -23.53 11.12
N ARG A 117 7.93 -22.47 11.80
CA ARG A 117 8.09 -22.40 13.26
C ARG A 117 6.79 -22.01 13.99
N LEU A 118 5.81 -21.48 13.25
CA LEU A 118 4.49 -21.16 13.79
C LEU A 118 3.70 -22.42 14.15
N SER A 119 2.88 -22.30 15.19
CA SER A 119 1.88 -23.32 15.52
C SER A 119 0.88 -23.54 14.37
N PRO A 120 0.18 -24.70 14.31
CA PRO A 120 -0.91 -24.90 13.35
C PRO A 120 -2.01 -23.83 13.45
N GLU A 121 -2.27 -23.33 14.65
CA GLU A 121 -3.21 -22.22 14.89
C GLU A 121 -2.66 -20.89 14.36
N GLY A 122 -1.37 -20.59 14.58
CA GLY A 122 -0.70 -19.42 14.02
C GLY A 122 -0.70 -19.40 12.49
N ARG A 123 -0.45 -20.54 11.84
CA ARG A 123 -0.57 -20.67 10.38
C ARG A 123 -2.01 -20.45 9.88
N LYS A 124 -3.00 -20.93 10.62
CA LYS A 124 -4.43 -20.71 10.28
C LYS A 124 -4.78 -19.23 10.39
N ARG A 125 -4.40 -18.56 11.49
CA ARG A 125 -4.60 -17.11 11.67
C ARG A 125 -3.89 -16.30 10.59
N LEU A 126 -2.68 -16.71 10.20
CA LEU A 126 -1.94 -16.10 9.10
C LEU A 126 -2.68 -16.23 7.76
N SER A 127 -3.30 -17.37 7.49
CA SER A 127 -4.10 -17.57 6.27
C SER A 127 -5.41 -16.78 6.25
N GLU A 128 -5.97 -16.50 7.44
CA GLU A 128 -7.19 -15.71 7.62
C GLU A 128 -6.92 -14.20 7.71
N PHE A 129 -5.67 -13.82 8.01
CA PHE A 129 -5.24 -12.43 8.10
C PHE A 129 -5.49 -11.72 6.78
N ARG A 130 -6.38 -10.73 6.81
CA ARG A 130 -6.56 -9.79 5.72
C ARG A 130 -5.94 -8.46 6.12
N PRO A 131 -4.90 -7.98 5.43
CA PRO A 131 -4.37 -6.66 5.71
C PRO A 131 -5.47 -5.60 5.59
N PRO A 132 -5.44 -4.54 6.42
CA PRO A 132 -6.37 -3.44 6.31
C PRO A 132 -6.35 -2.92 4.88
N ARG A 133 -7.51 -2.97 4.21
CA ARG A 133 -7.65 -2.34 2.90
C ARG A 133 -7.46 -0.84 3.12
N GLY A 134 -6.46 -0.25 2.48
CA GLY A 134 -6.31 1.20 2.42
C GLY A 134 -7.64 1.85 1.99
N PRO A 135 -8.00 3.04 2.50
CA PRO A 135 -9.23 3.69 2.11
C PRO A 135 -9.15 4.03 0.62
N GLY A 136 -9.86 3.24 -0.21
CA GLY A 136 -9.91 3.43 -1.68
C GLY A 136 -9.60 2.19 -2.55
N GLY A 137 -9.32 1.01 -1.97
CA GLY A 137 -9.17 -0.21 -2.77
C GLY A 137 -10.44 -0.54 -3.59
N PRO A 138 -10.34 -0.96 -4.86
CA PRO A 138 -11.50 -1.34 -5.66
C PRO A 138 -12.36 -2.35 -4.91
N ARG A 139 -13.67 -2.15 -4.93
CA ARG A 139 -14.67 -3.06 -4.37
C ARG A 139 -14.61 -4.36 -5.18
N GLY A 140 -13.71 -5.27 -4.80
CA GLY A 140 -13.59 -6.58 -5.44
C GLY A 140 -14.93 -7.32 -5.36
N PRO A 141 -15.32 -8.07 -6.42
CA PRO A 141 -16.55 -8.86 -6.41
C PRO A 141 -16.32 -10.08 -5.51
N GLY A 142 -16.67 -9.99 -4.23
CA GLY A 142 -16.51 -11.11 -3.29
C GLY A 142 -16.54 -10.80 -1.80
N GLY A 143 -16.99 -9.61 -1.38
CA GLY A 143 -17.38 -9.43 0.02
C GLY A 143 -18.62 -10.30 0.32
N PRO A 144 -18.69 -11.01 1.47
CA PRO A 144 -19.94 -11.63 1.89
C PRO A 144 -20.95 -10.50 2.02
N GLY A 145 -21.99 -10.52 1.18
CA GLY A 145 -23.14 -9.66 1.39
C GLY A 145 -23.76 -9.97 2.76
N PRO A 146 -24.52 -9.05 3.37
CA PRO A 146 -25.41 -9.42 4.46
C PRO A 146 -26.31 -10.53 3.93
N GLY A 147 -26.19 -11.73 4.49
CA GLY A 147 -26.99 -12.88 4.08
C GLY A 147 -28.47 -12.54 4.16
N PRO A 148 -29.28 -12.90 3.15
CA PRO A 148 -30.72 -12.76 3.26
C PRO A 148 -31.20 -13.66 4.40
N GLY A 149 -32.08 -13.13 5.25
CA GLY A 149 -32.54 -13.75 6.48
C GLY A 149 -32.90 -15.23 6.33
N GLY A 150 -32.29 -16.06 7.18
CA GLY A 150 -32.71 -17.44 7.40
C GLY A 150 -33.99 -17.49 8.24
N PRO A 151 -34.85 -18.49 8.00
CA PRO A 151 -36.21 -18.56 8.53
C PRO A 151 -36.23 -18.81 10.04
N GLY A 152 -37.14 -18.13 10.73
CA GLY A 152 -37.38 -18.32 12.15
C GLY A 152 -37.73 -19.77 12.48
N GLU A 153 -36.89 -20.41 13.29
CA GLU A 153 -37.25 -21.60 14.03
C GLU A 153 -38.38 -21.26 15.03
N PRO A 154 -39.48 -22.02 15.07
CA PRO A 154 -40.45 -21.90 16.15
C PRO A 154 -39.88 -22.52 17.43
N LYS A 155 -39.82 -21.72 18.49
CA LYS A 155 -39.51 -22.16 19.87
C LYS A 155 -40.53 -23.20 20.35
N PRO A 156 -40.12 -24.27 21.06
CA PRO A 156 -41.05 -25.20 21.68
C PRO A 156 -41.49 -24.69 23.07
N ARG A 157 -42.81 -24.53 23.25
CA ARG A 157 -43.65 -25.13 24.32
C ARG A 157 -45.04 -24.52 24.28
#